data_AF-A0A2P6NQJ9-F1
#
_entry.id   AF-A0A2P6NQJ9-F1
#
_cell.length_a   1.000
_cell.length_b   1.000
_cell.length_c   1.000
_cell.angle_alpha   90.00
_cell.angle_beta   90.00
_cell.angle_gamma   90.00
#
_symmetry.space_group_name_H-M   'P 1'
#
loop_
_entity.id
_entity.type
_entity.pdbx_description
1 polymer ?
#
loop_
_entity_poly.entity_id
_entity_poly.type
_entity_poly.pdbx_seq_one_letter_code
_entity_poly.pdbx_strand_id
1 'polypeptide(L)'
;MSDEQEEIENEEQQVSKTASQKEQAQAMSSMSAGSNQEQSTFDAAKAERNVKALLAAQKQDQKAKLQREKELAAITVKKEDTQLLVDQLNLTTAEADRTLREHQGDVRAALKTLVFA
;
A
#
# COMPACT_ATOMS: atom_id res chain seq x y z
N MET A 1 -51.18 -23.40 6.26
CA MET A 1 -50.74 -22.40 5.28
C MET A 1 -49.36 -21.81 5.61
N SER A 2 -48.79 -22.03 6.80
CA SER A 2 -47.45 -21.53 7.15
C SER A 2 -46.34 -22.58 7.02
N ASP A 3 -46.65 -23.89 7.14
CA ASP A 3 -45.63 -24.95 7.07
C ASP A 3 -45.13 -25.25 5.64
N GLU A 4 -46.00 -25.14 4.63
CA GLU A 4 -45.64 -25.37 3.21
C GLU A 4 -44.78 -24.25 2.60
N GLN A 5 -44.78 -23.05 3.21
CA GLN A 5 -44.00 -21.92 2.70
C GLN A 5 -42.53 -21.97 3.15
N GLU A 6 -42.26 -22.47 4.37
CA GLU A 6 -40.89 -22.65 4.88
C GLU A 6 -40.14 -23.80 4.17
N GLU A 7 -40.86 -24.82 3.72
CA GLU A 7 -40.25 -25.98 3.03
C GLU A 7 -39.75 -25.61 1.62
N ILE A 8 -40.49 -24.75 0.91
CA ILE A 8 -40.13 -24.25 -0.43
C ILE A 8 -38.90 -23.32 -0.38
N GLU A 9 -38.83 -22.40 0.60
CA GLU A 9 -37.67 -21.52 0.78
C GLU A 9 -36.39 -22.30 1.12
N ASN A 10 -36.50 -23.41 1.86
CA ASN A 10 -35.36 -24.26 2.21
C ASN A 10 -34.83 -25.06 1.01
N GLU A 11 -35.72 -25.57 0.14
CA GLU A 11 -35.32 -26.22 -1.11
C GLU A 11 -34.64 -25.25 -2.09
N GLU A 12 -35.17 -24.03 -2.27
CA GLU A 12 -34.55 -23.02 -3.14
C GLU A 12 -33.16 -22.56 -2.64
N GLN A 13 -32.98 -22.45 -1.32
CA GLN A 13 -31.67 -22.14 -0.71
C GLN A 13 -30.66 -23.29 -0.85
N GLN A 14 -31.09 -24.55 -0.79
CA GLN A 14 -30.18 -25.69 -0.98
C GLN A 14 -29.76 -25.86 -2.45
N VAL A 15 -30.66 -25.61 -3.40
CA VAL A 15 -30.37 -25.70 -4.83
C VAL A 15 -29.38 -24.60 -5.26
N SER A 16 -29.55 -23.37 -4.78
CA SER A 16 -28.64 -22.25 -5.09
C SER A 16 -27.23 -22.46 -4.53
N LYS A 17 -27.11 -22.98 -3.31
CA LYS A 17 -25.81 -23.30 -2.69
C LYS A 17 -25.09 -24.43 -3.43
N THR A 18 -25.83 -25.45 -3.87
CA THR A 18 -25.28 -26.59 -4.63
C THR A 18 -24.87 -26.17 -6.05
N ALA A 19 -25.64 -25.30 -6.70
CA ALA A 19 -25.30 -24.73 -8.00
C ALA A 19 -24.02 -23.90 -7.95
N SER A 20 -23.89 -23.03 -6.94
CA SER A 20 -22.67 -22.21 -6.74
C SER A 20 -21.43 -23.05 -6.44
N GLN A 21 -21.56 -24.11 -5.64
CA GLN A 21 -20.45 -25.04 -5.38
C GLN A 21 -20.03 -25.82 -6.63
N LYS A 22 -20.99 -26.21 -7.48
CA LYS A 22 -20.71 -26.90 -8.74
C LYS A 22 -19.99 -26.00 -9.74
N GLU A 23 -20.38 -24.73 -9.80
CA GLU A 23 -19.75 -23.72 -10.66
C GLU A 23 -18.31 -23.41 -10.19
N GLN A 24 -18.10 -23.26 -8.87
CA GLN A 24 -16.75 -23.13 -8.30
C GLN A 24 -15.88 -24.36 -8.54
N ALA A 25 -16.44 -25.57 -8.44
CA ALA A 25 -15.72 -26.80 -8.74
C ALA A 25 -15.35 -26.91 -10.22
N GLN A 26 -16.23 -26.46 -11.13
CA GLN A 26 -15.92 -26.40 -12.57
C GLN A 26 -14.87 -25.33 -12.90
N ALA A 27 -14.91 -24.17 -12.27
CA ALA A 27 -13.90 -23.12 -12.44
C ALA A 27 -12.52 -23.56 -11.91
N MET A 28 -12.49 -24.24 -10.76
CA MET A 28 -11.24 -24.79 -10.22
C MET A 28 -10.70 -25.93 -11.09
N SER A 29 -11.59 -26.76 -11.64
CA SER A 29 -11.22 -27.83 -12.57
C SER A 29 -10.69 -27.28 -13.90
N SER A 30 -11.24 -26.18 -14.41
CA SER A 30 -10.76 -25.53 -15.64
C SER A 30 -9.43 -24.79 -15.46
N MET A 31 -9.15 -24.29 -14.25
CA MET A 31 -7.83 -23.72 -13.92
C MET A 31 -6.76 -24.83 -13.69
N SER A 32 -7.17 -26.00 -13.21
CA SER A 32 -6.29 -27.15 -12.94
C SER A 32 -6.01 -28.00 -14.19
N ALA A 33 -6.99 -28.10 -15.10
CA ALA A 33 -6.83 -28.68 -16.42
C ALA A 33 -6.06 -27.71 -17.32
N GLY A 34 -4.74 -27.66 -17.06
CA GLY A 34 -3.78 -26.73 -17.60
C GLY A 34 -4.10 -26.22 -19.00
N SER A 35 -4.32 -24.91 -19.06
CA SER A 35 -4.01 -24.12 -20.23
C SER A 35 -2.63 -24.55 -20.72
N ASN A 36 -2.59 -25.39 -21.75
CA ASN A 36 -1.41 -25.63 -22.55
C ASN A 36 -1.20 -24.39 -23.43
N GLN A 37 -1.06 -23.23 -22.77
CA GLN A 37 -0.54 -22.03 -23.39
C GLN A 37 0.89 -22.36 -23.74
N GLU A 38 1.16 -22.37 -25.04
CA GLU A 38 2.51 -22.37 -25.59
C GLU A 38 3.34 -21.39 -24.75
N GLN A 39 4.34 -21.92 -24.03
CA GLN A 39 5.24 -21.08 -23.26
C GLN A 39 5.82 -20.07 -24.23
N SER A 40 5.45 -18.79 -24.06
CA SER A 40 5.99 -17.72 -24.86
C SER A 40 7.50 -17.82 -24.82
N THR A 41 8.14 -17.91 -25.99
CA THR A 41 9.58 -18.15 -26.10
C THR A 41 10.32 -17.10 -25.27
N PHE A 42 11.08 -17.55 -24.26
CA PHE A 42 11.82 -16.68 -23.36
C PHE A 42 13.06 -16.14 -24.08
N ASP A 43 13.00 -14.87 -24.49
CA ASP A 43 14.11 -14.19 -25.16
C ASP A 43 15.14 -13.73 -24.12
N ALA A 44 16.14 -14.60 -23.87
CA ALA A 44 17.16 -14.39 -22.84
C ALA A 44 17.92 -13.06 -23.00
N ALA A 45 18.15 -12.61 -24.24
CA ALA A 45 18.85 -11.35 -24.52
C ALA A 45 18.01 -10.13 -24.12
N LYS A 46 16.68 -10.20 -24.30
CA LYS A 46 15.75 -9.17 -23.86
C LYS A 46 15.59 -9.18 -22.34
N ALA A 47 15.55 -10.37 -21.74
CA ALA A 47 15.50 -10.54 -20.29
C ALA A 47 16.73 -9.95 -19.60
N GLU A 48 17.94 -10.22 -20.10
CA GLU A 48 19.18 -9.69 -19.53
C GLU A 48 19.26 -8.16 -19.60
N ARG A 49 18.86 -7.57 -20.74
CA ARG A 49 18.77 -6.11 -20.89
C ARG A 49 17.78 -5.49 -19.91
N ASN A 50 16.60 -6.09 -19.76
CA ASN A 50 15.58 -5.61 -18.85
C ASN A 50 16.01 -5.74 -17.39
N VAL A 51 16.64 -6.85 -17.02
CA VAL A 51 17.21 -7.05 -15.66
C VAL A 51 18.28 -6.00 -15.38
N LYS A 52 19.17 -5.73 -16.33
CA LYS A 52 20.21 -4.69 -16.17
C LYS A 52 19.61 -3.29 -16.03
N ALA A 53 18.55 -2.97 -16.77
CA ALA A 53 17.83 -1.70 -16.65
C ALA A 53 17.12 -1.58 -15.27
N LEU A 54 16.48 -2.66 -14.80
CA LEU A 54 15.85 -2.70 -13.47
C LEU A 54 16.87 -2.54 -12.34
N LEU A 55 18.02 -3.20 -12.45
CA LEU A 55 19.10 -3.06 -11.47
C LEU A 55 19.69 -1.63 -11.47
N ALA A 56 19.77 -0.97 -12.62
CA ALA A 56 20.21 0.41 -12.70
C ALA A 56 19.19 1.37 -12.05
N ALA A 57 17.90 1.17 -12.33
CA ALA A 57 16.82 1.95 -11.71
C ALA A 57 16.78 1.74 -10.18
N GLN A 58 16.86 0.50 -9.70
CA GLN A 58 16.91 0.21 -8.26
C GLN A 58 18.09 0.88 -7.57
N LYS A 59 19.27 0.91 -8.20
CA LYS A 59 20.44 1.59 -7.62
C LYS A 59 20.26 3.11 -7.54
N GLN A 60 19.56 3.72 -8.49
CA GLN A 60 19.23 5.14 -8.42
C GLN A 60 18.22 5.43 -7.30
N ASP A 61 17.18 4.61 -7.17
CA ASP A 61 16.18 4.75 -6.11
C ASP A 61 16.79 4.56 -4.71
N GLN A 62 17.68 3.58 -4.55
CA GLN A 62 18.38 3.38 -3.28
C GLN A 62 19.27 4.57 -2.92
N LYS A 63 19.97 5.16 -3.89
CA LYS A 63 20.78 6.37 -3.64
C LYS A 63 19.92 7.57 -3.24
N ALA A 64 18.79 7.77 -3.91
CA ALA A 64 17.86 8.86 -3.60
C ALA A 64 17.24 8.70 -2.20
N LYS A 65 16.88 7.48 -1.81
CA LYS A 65 16.37 7.17 -0.45
C LYS A 65 17.43 7.42 0.61
N LEU A 66 18.66 6.95 0.40
CA LEU A 66 19.76 7.16 1.34
C LEU A 66 20.14 8.64 1.50
N GLN A 67 20.08 9.44 0.43
CA GLN A 67 20.31 10.88 0.53
C GLN A 67 19.21 11.57 1.33
N ARG A 68 17.94 11.24 1.05
CA ARG A 68 16.80 11.78 1.79
C ARG A 68 16.83 11.38 3.27
N GLU A 69 17.20 10.14 3.59
CA GLU A 69 17.36 9.68 4.97
C GLU A 69 18.52 10.38 5.69
N LYS A 70 19.65 10.62 5.01
CA LYS A 70 20.77 11.39 5.57
C LYS A 70 20.41 12.84 5.83
N GLU A 71 19.69 13.46 4.91
CA GLU A 71 19.18 14.83 5.07
C GLU A 71 18.20 14.90 6.24
N LEU A 72 17.26 13.95 6.34
CA LEU A 72 16.30 13.87 7.45
C LEU A 72 16.94 13.58 8.82
N ALA A 73 17.98 12.75 8.86
CA ALA A 73 18.71 12.42 10.08
C ALA A 73 19.65 13.54 10.54
N ALA A 74 20.15 14.37 9.62
CA ALA A 74 20.99 15.52 9.94
C ALA A 74 20.18 16.71 10.49
N ILE A 75 18.86 16.75 10.26
CA ILE A 75 17.99 17.80 10.79
C ILE A 75 17.90 17.66 12.31
N THR A 76 18.63 18.52 13.00
CA THR A 76 18.58 18.64 14.45
C THR A 76 17.39 19.51 14.82
N VAL A 77 16.31 18.89 15.27
CA VAL A 77 15.14 19.58 15.81
C VAL A 77 15.41 19.99 17.26
N LYS A 78 15.17 21.25 17.61
CA LYS A 78 15.30 21.71 19.00
C LYS A 78 14.05 21.30 19.78
N LYS A 79 14.26 20.82 21.01
CA LYS A 79 13.15 20.44 21.92
C LYS A 79 12.25 21.63 22.26
N GLU A 80 12.82 22.82 22.36
CA GLU A 80 12.12 24.09 22.60
C GLU A 80 11.08 24.35 21.50
N ASP A 81 11.47 24.12 20.25
CA ASP A 81 10.61 24.33 19.08
C ASP A 81 9.47 23.30 19.03
N THR A 82 9.75 22.05 19.39
CA THR A 82 8.72 21.01 19.52
C THR A 82 7.73 21.36 20.64
N GLN A 83 8.21 21.80 21.79
CA GLN A 83 7.36 22.20 22.92
C GLN A 83 6.48 23.40 22.56
N LEU A 84 7.02 24.39 21.86
CA LEU A 84 6.26 25.54 21.40
C LEU A 84 5.07 25.11 20.52
N LEU A 85 5.28 24.20 19.57
CA LEU A 85 4.19 23.70 18.71
C LEU A 85 3.15 22.89 19.49
N VAL A 86 3.58 22.07 20.45
CA VAL A 86 2.66 21.32 21.33
C VAL A 86 1.81 22.28 22.17
N ASP A 87 2.44 23.26 22.81
CA ASP A 87 1.76 24.16 23.75
C ASP A 87 0.88 25.20 23.05
N GLN A 88 1.31 25.73 21.89
CA GLN A 88 0.61 26.82 21.21
C GLN A 88 -0.44 26.35 20.21
N LEU A 89 -0.21 25.21 19.55
CA LEU A 89 -1.09 24.69 18.51
C LEU A 89 -1.85 23.43 18.95
N ASN A 90 -1.67 22.99 20.20
CA ASN A 90 -2.26 21.77 20.74
C ASN A 90 -1.97 20.53 19.89
N LEU A 91 -0.79 20.47 19.27
CA LEU A 91 -0.34 19.32 18.50
C LEU A 91 0.19 18.23 19.43
N THR A 92 0.10 16.97 18.99
CA THR A 92 0.83 15.90 19.69
C THR A 92 2.34 16.05 19.48
N THR A 93 3.16 15.56 20.41
CA THR A 93 4.62 15.60 20.28
C THR A 93 5.09 14.95 18.97
N ALA A 94 4.41 13.90 18.52
CA ALA A 94 4.72 13.20 17.27
C ALA A 94 4.42 14.07 16.03
N GLU A 95 3.31 14.79 16.02
CA GLU A 95 2.94 15.70 14.92
C GLU A 95 3.84 16.93 14.87
N ALA A 96 4.19 17.49 16.03
CA ALA A 96 5.11 18.62 16.14
C ALA A 96 6.52 18.25 15.63
N ASP A 97 7.06 17.10 16.06
CA ASP A 97 8.37 16.62 15.61
C ASP A 97 8.37 16.31 14.11
N ARG A 98 7.30 15.67 13.61
CA ARG A 98 7.14 15.39 12.18
C ARG A 98 7.13 16.69 11.36
N THR A 99 6.33 17.67 11.75
CA THR A 99 6.22 18.94 11.02
C THR A 99 7.56 19.67 11.03
N LEU A 100 8.25 19.72 12.17
CA LEU A 100 9.58 20.35 12.24
C LEU A 100 10.59 19.63 11.34
N ARG A 101 10.59 18.29 11.28
CA ARG A 101 11.48 17.55 10.37
C ARG A 101 11.16 17.80 8.90
N GLU A 102 9.89 17.88 8.52
CA GLU A 102 9.45 18.22 7.16
C GLU A 102 9.96 19.61 6.74
N HIS A 103 10.02 20.55 7.69
CA HIS A 103 10.52 21.91 7.50
C HIS A 103 11.98 22.13 7.92
N GLN A 104 12.80 21.06 8.00
CA GLN A 104 14.23 21.16 8.32
C GLN A 104 14.57 21.87 9.65
N GLY A 105 13.68 21.79 10.63
CA GLY A 105 13.81 22.44 11.93
C GLY A 105 13.52 23.94 11.90
N ASP A 106 13.05 24.49 10.78
CA ASP A 106 12.62 25.89 10.71
C ASP A 106 11.19 26.05 11.25
N VAL A 107 11.11 26.54 12.49
CA VAL A 107 9.84 26.82 13.17
C VAL A 107 9.00 27.84 12.43
N ARG A 108 9.60 28.86 11.80
CA ARG A 108 8.81 29.87 11.07
C ARG A 108 8.19 29.29 9.82
N ALA A 109 8.92 28.45 9.10
CA ALA A 109 8.38 27.75 7.94
C ALA A 109 7.26 26.79 8.36
N ALA A 110 7.48 25.99 9.40
CA ALA A 110 6.48 25.10 9.96
C ALA A 110 5.22 25.84 10.43
N LEU A 111 5.37 26.92 11.20
CA LEU A 111 4.25 27.75 11.66
C LEU A 111 3.50 28.38 10.49
N LYS A 112 4.21 28.85 9.46
CA LYS A 112 3.54 29.40 8.27
C LYS A 112 2.69 28.36 7.59
N THR A 113 3.18 27.13 7.45
CA THR A 113 2.40 26.05 6.86
C THR A 113 1.24 25.64 7.76
N LEU A 114 1.41 25.57 9.08
CA LEU A 114 0.32 25.16 9.97
C LEU A 114 -0.79 26.22 10.11
N VAL A 115 -0.45 27.50 9.99
CA VAL A 115 -1.40 28.62 10.19
C VAL A 115 -1.98 29.15 8.87
N PHE A 116 -1.23 29.07 7.77
CA PHE A 116 -1.63 29.61 6.47
C PHE A 116 -1.83 28.54 5.38
N ALA A 117 -1.90 27.24 5.73
CA ALA A 117 -2.29 26.19 4.78
C ALA A 117 -3.77 26.24 4.40
#